data_AF-A0A2E4WRV0-F1
#
_entry.id   AF-A0A2E4WRV0-F1
#
_cell.length_a   1.000
_cell.length_b   1.000
_cell.length_c   1.000
_cell.angle_alpha   90.00
_cell.angle_beta   90.00
_cell.angle_gamma   90.00
#
_symmetry.space_group_name_H-M   'P 1'
#
loop_
_entity.id
_entity.type
_entity.pdbx_description
1 polymer ?
#
loop_
_entity_poly.entity_id
_entity_poly.type
_entity_poly.pdbx_seq_one_letter_code
_entity_poly.pdbx_strand_id
1 'polypeptide(L)'
;MPELPEVETVKRGLEKSLKNFIIEDVEILRTSTIAFPKDNIDFIKGITNSKVCKWKRRGKYLIANLEKYSDSSKKDINTSFKDNGYLIIHLRMTGYFNWLKIKKPPCKHTRVRFFDKNNNELRFVDVRSFGQIWWIKEGLNPKKIINGLGSLGPEPLEKNFNLNYLNK
;
A
#
# COMPACT_ATOMS: atom_id res chain seq x y z
N MET A 1 -17.28 4.57 5.95
CA MET A 1 -16.70 4.04 4.71
C MET A 1 -15.86 5.15 4.12
N PRO A 2 -14.53 5.02 4.08
CA PRO A 2 -13.67 6.02 3.47
C PRO A 2 -14.07 6.32 2.03
N GLU A 3 -14.42 7.57 1.76
CA GLU A 3 -14.69 8.08 0.43
C GLU A 3 -13.44 8.78 -0.13
N LEU A 4 -13.56 9.40 -1.31
CA LEU A 4 -12.43 9.98 -2.01
C LEU A 4 -11.66 11.04 -1.19
N PRO A 5 -12.33 11.99 -0.49
CA PRO A 5 -11.64 12.98 0.33
C PRO A 5 -10.85 12.38 1.50
N GLU A 6 -11.41 11.37 2.17
CA GLU A 6 -10.76 10.67 3.27
C GLU A 6 -9.56 9.88 2.78
N VAL A 7 -9.68 9.18 1.65
CA VAL A 7 -8.57 8.44 1.04
C VAL A 7 -7.43 9.41 0.63
N GLU A 8 -7.75 10.58 0.08
CA GLU A 8 -6.73 11.60 -0.22
C GLU A 8 -6.05 12.14 1.05
N THR A 9 -6.80 12.30 2.13
CA THR A 9 -6.26 12.70 3.44
C THR A 9 -5.31 11.64 3.99
N VAL A 10 -5.70 10.37 3.92
CA VAL A 10 -4.84 9.24 4.31
C VAL A 10 -3.57 9.21 3.45
N LYS A 11 -3.68 9.38 2.13
CA LYS A 11 -2.53 9.44 1.21
C LYS A 11 -1.52 10.49 1.67
N ARG A 12 -1.97 11.72 1.94
CA ARG A 12 -1.10 12.82 2.41
C ARG A 12 -0.44 12.52 3.76
N GLY A 13 -1.19 11.90 4.68
CA GLY A 13 -0.66 11.46 5.97
C GLY A 13 0.45 10.41 5.80
N LEU A 14 0.23 9.41 4.94
CA LEU A 14 1.21 8.37 4.63
C LEU A 14 2.46 8.95 3.97
N GLU A 15 2.34 9.86 2.99
CA GLU A 15 3.50 10.52 2.37
C GLU A 15 4.37 11.27 3.38
N LYS A 16 3.73 11.94 4.34
CA LYS A 16 4.45 12.69 5.38
C LYS A 16 5.13 11.75 6.38
N SER A 17 4.43 10.74 6.86
CA SER A 17 4.92 9.83 7.92
C SER A 17 5.91 8.80 7.42
N LEU A 18 5.77 8.32 6.19
CA LEU A 18 6.59 7.26 5.60
C LEU A 18 7.71 7.78 4.71
N LYS A 19 8.08 9.04 4.86
CA LYS A 19 9.21 9.61 4.11
C LYS A 19 10.49 8.83 4.46
N ASN A 20 11.07 8.17 3.45
CA ASN A 20 12.23 7.28 3.59
C ASN A 20 11.98 6.00 4.41
N PHE A 21 10.72 5.56 4.52
CA PHE A 21 10.38 4.29 5.16
C PHE A 21 10.84 3.12 4.29
N ILE A 22 11.62 2.21 4.89
CA ILE A 22 12.08 0.97 4.27
C ILE A 22 11.51 -0.17 5.08
N ILE A 23 10.82 -1.08 4.40
CA ILE A 23 10.17 -2.24 5.03
C ILE A 23 11.26 -3.26 5.38
N GLU A 24 11.64 -3.36 6.64
CA GLU A 24 12.59 -4.36 7.13
C GLU A 24 11.86 -5.67 7.48
N ASP A 25 10.66 -5.58 8.07
CA ASP A 25 9.88 -6.73 8.49
C ASP A 25 8.37 -6.51 8.31
N VAL A 26 7.62 -7.60 8.18
CA VAL A 26 6.17 -7.60 7.94
C VAL A 26 5.50 -8.74 8.69
N GLU A 27 4.57 -8.40 9.57
CA GLU A 27 3.71 -9.37 10.25
C GLU A 27 2.30 -9.35 9.66
N ILE A 28 1.84 -10.50 9.16
CA ILE A 28 0.47 -10.68 8.68
C ILE A 28 -0.33 -11.41 9.75
N LEU A 29 -1.20 -10.68 10.45
CA LEU A 29 -2.09 -11.24 11.48
C LEU A 29 -3.39 -11.78 10.90
N ARG A 30 -3.75 -11.38 9.67
CA ARG A 30 -4.89 -11.93 8.95
C ARG A 30 -4.57 -12.10 7.46
N THR A 31 -4.38 -13.36 7.07
CA THR A 31 -3.99 -13.79 5.71
C THR A 31 -4.94 -13.28 4.62
N SER A 32 -6.26 -13.29 4.87
CA SER A 32 -7.27 -12.83 3.89
C SER A 32 -7.16 -11.35 3.50
N THR A 33 -6.37 -10.57 4.24
CA THR A 33 -6.11 -9.15 3.95
C THR A 33 -5.18 -9.00 2.74
N ILE A 34 -4.30 -9.98 2.53
CA ILE A 34 -3.41 -10.01 1.36
C ILE A 34 -4.19 -10.61 0.21
N ALA A 35 -4.45 -9.80 -0.81
CA ALA A 35 -5.26 -10.19 -1.94
C ALA A 35 -4.39 -10.69 -3.12
N PHE A 36 -3.15 -10.22 -3.22
CA PHE A 36 -2.15 -10.69 -4.18
C PHE A 36 -0.70 -10.37 -3.71
N PRO A 37 0.28 -11.27 -3.93
CA PRO A 37 0.11 -12.65 -4.39
C PRO A 37 -0.74 -13.49 -3.41
N LYS A 38 -1.21 -14.66 -3.85
CA LYS A 38 -2.06 -15.55 -3.02
C LYS A 38 -1.27 -16.18 -1.87
N ASP A 39 0.02 -16.41 -2.09
CA ASP A 39 0.93 -16.82 -1.04
C ASP A 39 1.45 -15.59 -0.28
N ASN A 40 1.25 -15.61 1.04
CA ASN A 40 1.73 -14.55 1.94
C ASN A 40 3.25 -14.54 2.06
N ILE A 41 3.92 -15.68 1.89
CA ILE A 41 5.37 -15.78 1.94
C ILE A 41 5.97 -15.02 0.76
N ASP A 42 5.40 -15.17 -0.43
CA ASP A 42 5.81 -14.42 -1.62
C ASP A 42 5.55 -12.93 -1.46
N PHE A 43 4.42 -12.55 -0.85
CA PHE A 43 4.14 -11.15 -0.51
C PHE A 43 5.22 -10.58 0.39
N ILE A 44 5.52 -11.23 1.53
CA ILE A 44 6.53 -10.78 2.50
C ILE A 44 7.88 -10.66 1.81
N LYS A 45 8.37 -11.74 1.19
CA LYS A 45 9.67 -11.74 0.48
C LYS A 45 9.74 -10.65 -0.60
N GLY A 46 8.64 -10.40 -1.29
CA GLY A 46 8.51 -9.38 -2.31
C GLY A 46 8.78 -7.98 -1.78
N ILE A 47 8.10 -7.59 -0.72
CA ILE A 47 8.12 -6.21 -0.20
C ILE A 47 9.21 -5.95 0.83
N THR A 48 9.74 -6.96 1.51
CA THR A 48 10.88 -6.79 2.43
C THR A 48 12.06 -6.17 1.69
N ASN A 49 12.80 -5.31 2.39
CA ASN A 49 13.90 -4.49 1.89
C ASN A 49 13.50 -3.51 0.78
N SER A 50 12.22 -3.16 0.70
CA SER A 50 11.72 -2.14 -0.23
C SER A 50 11.47 -0.82 0.48
N LYS A 51 11.98 0.25 -0.12
CA LYS A 51 11.63 1.62 0.19
C LYS A 51 10.24 1.94 -0.35
N VAL A 52 9.40 2.52 0.50
CA VAL A 52 8.12 3.08 0.10
C VAL A 52 8.38 4.50 -0.41
N CYS A 53 8.13 4.72 -1.70
CA CYS A 53 8.41 5.99 -2.36
C CYS A 53 7.15 6.87 -2.39
N LYS A 54 6.74 7.30 -3.58
CA LYS A 54 5.62 8.22 -3.76
C LYS A 54 4.28 7.49 -3.64
N TRP A 55 3.33 8.12 -2.96
CA TRP A 55 1.95 7.65 -2.93
C TRP A 55 1.11 8.37 -3.98
N LYS A 56 0.19 7.62 -4.57
CA LYS A 56 -0.84 8.11 -5.49
C LYS A 56 -2.19 7.59 -5.00
N ARG A 57 -3.25 8.26 -5.43
CA ARG A 57 -4.63 7.80 -5.25
C ARG A 57 -5.25 7.58 -6.62
N ARG A 58 -6.00 6.49 -6.77
CA ARG A 58 -6.91 6.27 -7.89
C ARG A 58 -8.24 5.77 -7.34
N GLY A 59 -9.31 6.52 -7.51
CA GLY A 59 -10.59 6.28 -6.85
C GLY A 59 -10.39 6.14 -5.34
N LYS A 60 -10.72 4.96 -4.81
CA LYS A 60 -10.56 4.60 -3.39
C LYS A 60 -9.32 3.74 -3.10
N TYR A 61 -8.42 3.59 -4.07
CA TYR A 61 -7.16 2.87 -3.94
C TYR A 61 -6.01 3.82 -3.60
N LEU A 62 -5.22 3.44 -2.60
CA LEU A 62 -3.91 4.00 -2.30
C LEU A 62 -2.86 3.17 -3.03
N ILE A 63 -1.93 3.82 -3.72
CA ILE A 63 -0.91 3.16 -4.55
C ILE A 63 0.44 3.77 -4.20
N ALA A 64 1.36 2.98 -3.64
CA ALA A 64 2.73 3.38 -3.41
C ALA A 64 3.67 2.69 -4.40
N ASN A 65 4.60 3.45 -4.98
CA ASN A 65 5.75 2.87 -5.69
C ASN A 65 6.72 2.26 -4.67
N LEU A 66 7.21 1.06 -4.97
CA LEU A 66 8.23 0.39 -4.18
C LEU A 66 9.54 0.34 -4.94
N GLU A 67 10.64 0.60 -4.26
CA GLU A 67 11.97 0.41 -4.79
C GLU A 67 12.76 -0.50 -3.85
N LYS A 68 13.36 -1.57 -4.36
CA LYS A 68 14.10 -2.56 -3.57
C LYS A 68 15.60 -2.37 -3.75
N TYR A 69 16.36 -2.69 -2.70
CA TYR A 69 17.82 -2.73 -2.79
C TYR A 69 18.27 -3.68 -3.91
N SER A 70 19.13 -3.20 -4.80
CA SER A 70 19.64 -3.96 -5.95
C SER A 70 20.58 -5.09 -5.53
N ASP A 71 21.34 -4.88 -4.45
CA ASP A 71 22.30 -5.83 -3.92
C ASP A 71 22.04 -6.06 -2.42
N SER A 72 21.50 -7.23 -2.08
CA SER A 72 21.13 -7.57 -0.70
C SER A 72 22.35 -7.81 0.21
N SER A 73 23.54 -7.88 -0.38
CA SER A 73 24.79 -8.26 0.27
C SER A 73 25.69 -7.06 0.63
N LYS A 74 25.37 -5.84 0.17
CA LYS A 74 26.14 -4.61 0.44
C LYS A 74 25.21 -3.47 0.86
N LYS A 75 24.96 -3.35 2.18
CA LYS A 75 24.34 -2.14 2.79
C LYS A 75 25.36 -0.99 2.87
N ASP A 76 26.10 -0.72 1.79
CA ASP A 76 27.13 0.33 1.71
C ASP A 76 26.67 1.55 0.89
N ILE A 77 27.36 2.68 1.09
CA ILE A 77 27.16 4.05 0.59
C ILE A 77 26.71 4.22 -0.88
N ASN A 78 26.88 3.21 -1.74
CA ASN A 78 26.42 3.19 -3.13
C ASN A 78 25.22 2.25 -3.36
N THR A 79 24.33 2.09 -2.38
CA THR A 79 23.18 1.20 -2.52
C THR A 79 22.23 1.75 -3.60
N SER A 80 22.21 1.11 -4.76
CA SER A 80 21.26 1.47 -5.81
C SER A 80 19.92 0.80 -5.53
N PHE A 81 18.86 1.54 -5.79
CA PHE A 81 17.49 1.08 -5.71
C PHE A 81 17.02 0.70 -7.10
N LYS A 82 16.31 -0.42 -7.22
CA LYS A 82 15.61 -0.82 -8.45
C LYS A 82 14.10 -0.80 -8.20
N ASP A 83 13.33 -0.48 -9.24
CA ASP A 83 11.87 -0.61 -9.20
C ASP A 83 11.46 -2.03 -8.74
N ASN A 84 10.51 -2.09 -7.81
CA ASN A 84 9.92 -3.31 -7.27
C ASN A 84 8.40 -3.31 -7.40
N GLY A 85 7.87 -2.45 -8.27
CA GLY A 85 6.46 -2.33 -8.59
C GLY A 85 5.68 -1.51 -7.56
N TYR A 86 4.53 -2.04 -7.14
CA TYR A 86 3.52 -1.26 -6.43
C TYR A 86 2.99 -1.98 -5.19
N LEU A 87 2.84 -1.24 -4.09
CA LEU A 87 2.00 -1.61 -2.96
C LEU A 87 0.65 -0.89 -3.11
N ILE A 88 -0.43 -1.65 -3.25
CA ILE A 88 -1.77 -1.11 -3.46
C ILE A 88 -2.65 -1.51 -2.29
N ILE A 89 -3.43 -0.56 -1.77
CA ILE A 89 -4.34 -0.79 -0.64
C ILE A 89 -5.71 -0.23 -0.95
N HIS A 90 -6.74 -0.98 -0.57
CA HIS A 90 -8.12 -0.51 -0.55
C HIS A 90 -8.66 -0.62 0.89
N LEU A 91 -8.95 0.53 1.52
CA LEU A 91 -9.38 0.60 2.92
C LEU A 91 -10.78 0.01 3.16
N ARG A 92 -11.61 -0.05 2.11
CA ARG A 92 -13.01 -0.49 2.15
C ARG A 92 -13.83 0.33 3.15
N MET A 93 -14.30 -0.28 4.25
CA MET A 93 -15.29 0.34 5.12
C MET A 93 -14.69 0.90 6.40
N THR A 94 -13.80 0.13 7.02
CA THR A 94 -13.23 0.41 8.36
C THR A 94 -11.71 0.26 8.40
N GLY A 95 -11.06 0.12 7.25
CA GLY A 95 -9.61 0.07 7.16
C GLY A 95 -8.98 1.45 7.40
N TYR A 96 -7.93 1.50 8.19
CA TYR A 96 -7.10 2.69 8.39
C TYR A 96 -5.67 2.32 8.77
N PHE A 97 -4.79 3.32 8.70
CA PHE A 97 -3.38 3.17 9.06
C PHE A 97 -3.05 3.96 10.33
N ASN A 98 -2.26 3.35 11.20
CA ASN A 98 -1.63 4.01 12.33
C ASN A 98 -0.11 3.99 12.16
N TRP A 99 0.52 5.15 12.32
CA TRP A 99 1.97 5.27 12.40
C TRP A 99 2.40 5.31 13.88
N LEU A 100 3.27 4.40 14.28
CA LEU A 100 3.69 4.22 15.67
C LEU A 100 5.21 4.20 15.75
N LYS A 101 5.81 5.13 16.51
CA LYS A 101 7.25 5.12 16.79
C LYS A 101 7.64 4.22 17.97
N ILE A 102 6.68 3.90 18.83
CA ILE A 102 6.88 3.09 20.03
C ILE A 102 6.06 1.81 19.85
N LYS A 103 6.72 0.66 20.04
CA LYS A 103 6.09 -0.65 19.92
C LYS A 103 4.96 -0.77 20.95
N LYS A 104 3.75 -1.01 20.45
CA LYS A 104 2.56 -1.29 21.27
C LYS A 104 1.99 -2.64 20.83
N PRO A 105 1.37 -3.42 21.73
CA PRO A 105 0.72 -4.67 21.32
C PRO A 105 -0.32 -4.41 20.22
N PRO A 106 -0.48 -5.33 19.25
CA PRO A 106 -1.56 -5.24 18.27
C PRO A 106 -2.91 -5.46 18.96
N CYS A 107 -3.95 -4.78 18.48
CA CYS A 107 -5.31 -5.04 18.90
C CYS A 107 -5.91 -6.19 18.07
N LYS A 108 -7.07 -6.73 18.48
CA LYS A 108 -7.80 -7.80 17.76
C LYS A 108 -8.10 -7.47 16.28
N HIS A 109 -8.14 -6.18 15.94
CA HIS A 109 -8.45 -5.70 14.60
C HIS A 109 -7.22 -5.33 13.76
N THR A 110 -6.01 -5.46 14.32
CA THR A 110 -4.78 -5.33 13.54
C THR A 110 -4.68 -6.47 12.53
N ARG A 111 -4.39 -6.14 11.27
CA ARG A 111 -4.37 -7.11 10.16
C ARG A 111 -2.99 -7.33 9.59
N VAL A 112 -2.26 -6.24 9.36
CA VAL A 112 -0.88 -6.27 8.84
C VAL A 112 -0.08 -5.19 9.55
N ARG A 113 1.19 -5.48 9.84
CA ARG A 113 2.14 -4.57 10.46
C ARG A 113 3.39 -4.54 9.60
N PHE A 114 3.87 -3.35 9.26
CA PHE A 114 5.12 -3.15 8.54
C PHE A 114 6.08 -2.43 9.47
N PHE A 115 7.33 -2.88 9.54
CA PHE A 115 8.36 -2.30 10.39
C PHE A 115 9.51 -1.76 9.57
N ASP A 116 10.11 -0.65 10.02
CA ASP A 116 11.42 -0.22 9.53
C ASP A 116 12.56 -0.66 10.45
N LYS A 117 13.79 -0.40 10.00
CA LYS A 117 15.03 -0.66 10.77
C LYS A 117 15.07 0.00 12.15
N ASN A 118 14.31 1.07 12.36
CA ASN A 118 14.23 1.80 13.63
C ASN A 118 13.10 1.27 14.51
N ASN A 119 12.47 0.15 14.12
CA ASN A 119 11.33 -0.46 14.78
C ASN A 119 10.07 0.44 14.80
N ASN A 120 10.00 1.46 13.93
CA ASN A 120 8.76 2.18 13.71
C ASN A 120 7.79 1.27 12.97
N GLU A 121 6.51 1.36 13.33
CA GLU A 121 5.47 0.49 12.83
C GLU A 121 4.43 1.29 12.03
N LEU A 122 4.20 0.88 10.78
CA LEU A 122 2.97 1.19 10.05
C LEU A 122 1.99 0.04 10.25
N ARG A 123 0.90 0.32 10.96
CA ARG A 123 -0.11 -0.68 11.31
C ARG A 123 -1.36 -0.50 10.48
N PHE A 124 -1.78 -1.54 9.76
CA PHE A 124 -3.08 -1.61 9.14
C PHE A 124 -4.10 -2.24 10.09
N VAL A 125 -5.14 -1.47 10.43
CA VAL A 125 -6.24 -1.91 11.30
C VAL A 125 -7.51 -1.92 10.48
N ASP A 126 -8.28 -2.99 10.58
CA ASP A 126 -9.58 -3.09 9.94
C ASP A 126 -10.55 -3.95 10.74
N VAL A 127 -11.56 -3.31 11.33
CA VAL A 127 -12.55 -3.98 12.19
C VAL A 127 -13.31 -5.05 11.41
N ARG A 128 -13.83 -4.70 10.22
CA ARG A 128 -14.65 -5.60 9.38
C ARG A 128 -13.84 -6.57 8.53
N SER A 129 -12.53 -6.40 8.43
CA SER A 129 -11.62 -7.27 7.66
C SER A 129 -11.95 -7.38 6.17
N PHE A 130 -12.46 -6.31 5.59
CA PHE A 130 -12.73 -6.21 4.14
C PHE A 130 -11.60 -5.54 3.38
N GLY A 131 -10.77 -4.76 4.07
CA GLY A 131 -9.59 -4.11 3.51
C GLY A 131 -8.67 -5.12 2.84
N GLN A 132 -8.08 -4.69 1.73
CA GLN A 132 -7.26 -5.54 0.88
C GLN A 132 -5.95 -4.84 0.55
N ILE A 133 -4.87 -5.62 0.52
CA ILE A 133 -3.52 -5.19 0.19
C ILE A 133 -3.00 -6.07 -0.93
N TRP A 134 -2.37 -5.46 -1.93
CA TRP A 134 -1.74 -6.13 -3.05
C TRP A 134 -0.29 -5.64 -3.16
N TRP A 135 0.64 -6.56 -3.42
CA TRP A 135 1.94 -6.21 -3.97
C TRP A 135 2.00 -6.68 -5.42
N ILE A 136 2.16 -5.73 -6.34
CA ILE A 136 2.26 -6.01 -7.78
C ILE A 136 3.70 -5.77 -8.19
N LYS A 137 4.44 -6.84 -8.49
CA LYS A 137 5.83 -6.79 -8.96
C LYS A 137 5.96 -5.93 -10.22
N GLU A 138 7.11 -5.28 -10.38
CA GLU A 138 7.51 -4.59 -11.61
C GLU A 138 7.23 -5.45 -12.86
N GLY A 139 6.73 -4.82 -13.93
CA GLY A 139 6.38 -5.47 -15.19
C GLY A 139 4.97 -6.05 -15.24
N LEU A 140 4.30 -6.25 -14.09
CA LEU A 140 2.90 -6.65 -14.05
C LEU A 140 1.97 -5.43 -14.09
N ASN A 141 0.83 -5.56 -14.78
CA ASN A 141 -0.17 -4.49 -14.87
C ASN A 141 -1.20 -4.59 -13.73
N PRO A 142 -1.24 -3.62 -12.78
CA PRO A 142 -2.20 -3.64 -11.67
C PRO A 142 -3.66 -3.69 -12.11
N LYS A 143 -4.01 -3.07 -13.24
CA LYS A 143 -5.38 -3.03 -13.75
C LYS A 143 -5.90 -4.40 -14.20
N LYS A 144 -5.02 -5.31 -14.60
CA LYS A 144 -5.39 -6.69 -14.97
C LYS A 144 -5.55 -7.60 -13.75
N ILE A 145 -4.84 -7.31 -12.66
CA ILE A 145 -4.85 -8.11 -11.44
C ILE A 145 -5.97 -7.67 -10.49
N ILE A 146 -6.22 -6.36 -10.42
CA ILE A 146 -7.24 -5.76 -9.57
C ILE A 146 -8.40 -5.34 -10.46
N ASN A 147 -9.37 -6.22 -10.68
CA ASN A 147 -10.53 -5.96 -11.55
C ASN A 147 -11.23 -4.63 -11.23
N GLY A 148 -11.40 -4.33 -9.94
CA GLY A 148 -12.00 -3.08 -9.48
C GLY A 148 -11.17 -1.82 -9.74
N LEU A 149 -9.87 -1.94 -10.00
CA LEU A 149 -9.00 -0.83 -10.42
C LEU A 149 -8.98 -0.69 -11.95
N GLY A 150 -9.05 -1.82 -12.67
CA GLY A 150 -9.08 -1.86 -14.14
C GLY A 150 -10.39 -1.35 -14.75
N SER A 151 -11.50 -1.43 -14.01
CA SER A 151 -12.84 -1.04 -14.44
C SER A 151 -13.27 0.37 -13.99
N LEU A 152 -12.38 1.15 -13.37
CA LEU A 152 -12.75 2.49 -12.89
C LEU A 152 -13.00 3.46 -14.05
N GLY A 153 -14.13 4.15 -14.00
CA GLY A 153 -14.40 5.36 -14.80
C GLY A 153 -13.44 6.51 -14.46
N PRO A 154 -13.48 7.63 -15.18
CA PRO A 154 -12.56 8.76 -15.03
C PRO A 154 -12.56 9.32 -13.59
N GLU A 155 -11.48 9.97 -13.18
CA GLU A 155 -11.48 10.67 -11.88
C GLU A 155 -12.47 11.84 -11.90
N PRO A 156 -13.25 12.04 -10.83
CA PRO A 156 -14.32 13.04 -10.82
C PRO A 156 -13.82 14.48 -10.88
N LEU A 157 -12.53 14.71 -10.59
CA LEU A 157 -11.89 16.03 -10.63
C LEU A 157 -11.05 16.24 -11.91
N GLU A 158 -10.98 15.25 -12.80
CA GLU A 158 -10.28 15.36 -14.07
C GLU A 158 -11.22 15.87 -15.17
N LYS A 159 -10.67 16.59 -16.16
CA LYS A 159 -11.42 17.15 -17.30
C LYS A 159 -12.23 16.11 -18.08
N ASN A 160 -11.79 14.85 -18.00
CA ASN A 160 -12.39 13.73 -18.72
C ASN A 160 -13.74 13.29 -18.10
N PHE A 161 -14.01 13.66 -16.83
CA PHE A 161 -15.32 13.50 -16.21
C PHE A 161 -16.13 14.78 -16.44
N ASN A 162 -17.04 14.74 -17.41
CA ASN A 162 -17.84 15.88 -17.84
C ASN A 162 -19.26 15.43 -18.24
N LEU A 163 -20.13 16.40 -18.56
CA LEU A 163 -21.52 16.13 -18.93
C LEU A 163 -21.66 15.15 -20.10
N ASN A 164 -20.76 15.20 -21.09
CA ASN A 164 -20.80 14.27 -22.23
C ASN A 164 -20.51 12.83 -21.81
N TYR A 165 -19.70 12.63 -20.76
CA TYR A 165 -19.47 11.31 -20.18
C TYR A 165 -20.68 10.83 -19.37
N LEU A 166 -21.34 11.71 -18.63
CA LEU A 166 -22.50 11.36 -17.78
C LEU A 166 -23.78 11.08 -18.57
N ASN A 167 -23.93 11.69 -19.74
CA ASN A 167 -25.10 11.53 -20.61
C ASN A 167 -25.00 10.32 -21.56
N LYS A 168 -23.96 9.49 -21.43
CA LYS A 168 -23.81 8.21 -22.13
C LYS A 168 -24.26 7.07 -21.24
#